data_AF-A0A7S2ECN9-F1
#
_entry.id   AF-A0A7S2ECN9-F1
#
_cell.length_a   1.000
_cell.length_b   1.000
_cell.length_c   1.000
_cell.angle_alpha   90.00
_cell.angle_beta   90.00
_cell.angle_gamma   90.00
#
_symmetry.space_group_name_H-M   'P 1'
#
loop_
_entity.id
_entity.type
_entity.pdbx_description
1 polymer ?
#
loop_
_entity_poly.entity_id
_entity_poly.type
_entity_poly.pdbx_seq_one_letter_code
_entity_poly.pdbx_strand_id
1 'polypeptide(L)'
;DVLKSSHKQEVSFPTLASSWPERRVISGQLPSVIHPQVNMGWWSYCIMGGDTPYDVVHYVESLLEISSEMALRMHMPDHWTSKEKDLVKTAMDGYGLKRLIQDALVEINDNITLQVIGLCAISCGAVISDEDRQAIMTACENDDWALEDEERRRHCQQLKAAVGAYTGVSVRLQQSTLSDRLDEMEQKGMVGLMNIR
;
A
#
# COMPACT_ATOMS: atom_id res chain seq x y z
N ASP A 1 45.03 17.13 -36.23
CA ASP A 1 43.88 17.34 -35.34
C ASP A 1 43.83 16.33 -34.20
N VAL A 2 44.10 16.90 -33.03
CA VAL A 2 43.99 16.47 -31.63
C VAL A 2 43.27 15.14 -31.34
N LEU A 3 44.05 14.14 -30.92
CA LEU A 3 43.59 12.94 -30.18
C LEU A 3 43.43 13.30 -28.69
N LYS A 4 42.18 13.31 -28.19
CA LYS A 4 41.87 13.53 -26.77
C LYS A 4 41.93 12.20 -26.00
N SER A 5 43.04 12.01 -25.29
CA SER A 5 43.22 11.03 -24.21
C SER A 5 42.34 11.40 -23.01
N SER A 6 41.48 10.47 -22.57
CA SER A 6 40.70 10.61 -21.33
C SER A 6 41.38 9.81 -20.22
N HIS A 7 42.09 10.51 -19.34
CA HIS A 7 42.59 9.98 -18.08
C HIS A 7 41.43 9.75 -17.10
N LYS A 8 41.24 8.51 -16.65
CA LYS A 8 40.40 8.19 -15.50
C LYS A 8 41.21 8.43 -14.23
N GLN A 9 40.78 9.38 -13.40
CA GLN A 9 41.27 9.53 -12.03
C GLN A 9 40.49 8.57 -11.13
N GLU A 10 41.21 7.62 -10.50
CA GLU A 10 40.70 6.86 -9.36
C GLU A 10 40.75 7.75 -8.12
N VAL A 11 39.60 7.88 -7.45
CA VAL A 11 39.46 8.57 -6.17
C VAL A 11 39.45 7.51 -5.08
N SER A 12 40.48 7.48 -4.24
CA SER A 12 40.52 6.64 -3.05
C SER A 12 39.88 7.36 -1.86
N PHE A 13 39.05 6.64 -1.11
CA PHE A 13 38.44 7.14 0.12
C PHE A 13 39.18 6.59 1.35
N PRO A 14 39.41 7.40 2.39
CA PRO A 14 40.07 6.95 3.61
C PRO A 14 39.10 6.16 4.49
N THR A 15 39.56 4.97 4.91
CA THR A 15 38.88 4.11 5.88
C THR A 15 39.02 4.69 7.28
N LEU A 16 37.96 5.33 7.80
CA LEU A 16 37.89 5.78 9.19
C LEU A 16 37.49 4.62 10.10
N ALA A 17 38.48 4.01 10.74
CA ALA A 17 38.27 3.11 11.88
C ALA A 17 37.78 3.94 13.08
N SER A 18 36.49 3.82 13.41
CA SER A 18 35.90 4.40 14.63
C SER A 18 35.87 3.34 15.73
N SER A 19 36.64 3.58 16.78
CA SER A 19 36.58 2.83 18.03
C SER A 19 35.34 3.26 18.82
N TRP A 20 34.37 2.36 18.95
CA TRP A 20 33.22 2.54 19.82
C TRP A 20 33.59 2.15 21.26
N PRO A 21 33.16 2.91 22.28
CA PRO A 21 33.39 2.55 23.67
C PRO A 21 32.54 1.33 24.07
N GLU A 22 33.18 0.39 24.76
CA GLU A 22 32.56 -0.83 25.28
C GLU A 22 31.36 -0.49 26.20
N ARG A 23 30.17 -0.97 25.82
CA ARG A 23 28.98 -0.92 26.67
C ARG A 23 29.16 -1.89 27.83
N ARG A 24 29.15 -1.36 29.06
CA ARG A 24 28.95 -2.17 30.27
C ARG A 24 27.55 -2.77 30.24
N VAL A 25 27.49 -4.11 30.23
CA VAL A 25 26.25 -4.87 30.38
C VAL A 25 25.86 -4.86 31.85
N ILE A 26 24.74 -4.18 32.18
CA ILE A 26 24.08 -4.30 33.49
C ILE A 26 23.01 -5.39 33.31
N SER A 27 23.27 -6.59 33.80
CA SER A 27 22.34 -7.71 33.78
C SER A 27 21.27 -7.56 34.85
N GLY A 28 20.23 -6.77 34.56
CA GLY A 28 18.96 -6.81 35.27
C GLY A 28 17.89 -7.33 34.32
N GLN A 29 17.44 -8.58 34.50
CA GLN A 29 16.28 -9.11 33.78
C GLN A 29 15.02 -8.38 34.27
N LEU A 30 14.58 -7.40 33.47
CA LEU A 30 13.23 -6.85 33.61
C LEU A 30 12.23 -7.89 33.06
N PRO A 31 11.05 -8.04 33.69
CA PRO A 31 9.99 -8.88 33.16
C PRO A 31 9.60 -8.36 31.77
N SER A 32 9.72 -9.23 30.77
CA SER A 32 9.27 -8.97 29.41
C SER A 32 7.76 -8.81 29.42
N VAL A 33 7.29 -7.56 29.44
CA VAL A 33 5.91 -7.25 29.04
C VAL A 33 5.84 -7.58 27.56
N ILE A 34 5.21 -8.71 27.23
CA ILE A 34 4.91 -9.07 25.85
C ILE A 34 3.85 -8.08 25.40
N HIS A 35 4.28 -6.95 24.86
CA HIS A 35 3.41 -6.14 24.02
C HIS A 35 3.19 -6.96 22.75
N PRO A 36 1.94 -7.27 22.36
CA PRO A 36 1.72 -7.81 21.03
C PRO A 36 2.37 -6.84 20.06
N GLN A 37 3.29 -7.36 19.24
CA GLN A 37 3.83 -6.58 18.14
C GLN A 37 2.64 -6.28 17.24
N VAL A 38 2.08 -5.08 17.38
CA VAL A 38 1.08 -4.57 16.46
C VAL A 38 1.80 -4.48 15.13
N ASN A 39 1.56 -5.45 14.24
CA ASN A 39 2.23 -5.58 12.96
C ASN A 39 1.92 -4.43 12.00
N MET A 40 1.03 -3.51 12.39
CA MET A 40 0.70 -2.36 11.59
C MET A 40 1.49 -1.13 12.03
N GLY A 41 2.23 -0.55 11.08
CA GLY A 41 2.59 0.84 11.14
C GLY A 41 1.35 1.72 11.25
N TRP A 42 1.50 2.89 11.86
CA TRP A 42 0.45 3.86 12.23
C TRP A 42 -0.42 4.42 11.06
N TRP A 43 -0.35 3.82 9.87
CA TRP A 43 -0.83 4.36 8.59
C TRP A 43 -1.79 3.44 7.81
N SER A 44 -2.20 2.28 8.34
CA SER A 44 -3.19 1.40 7.69
C SER A 44 -4.63 1.92 7.83
N TYR A 45 -4.89 3.04 7.17
CA TYR A 45 -6.16 3.74 7.25
C TYR A 45 -7.19 3.31 6.18
N CYS A 46 -6.75 2.50 5.21
CA CYS A 46 -7.61 1.97 4.15
C CYS A 46 -6.92 0.74 3.53
N ILE A 47 -7.49 0.20 2.45
CA ILE A 47 -6.85 -0.88 1.68
C ILE A 47 -5.43 -0.48 1.23
N MET A 48 -5.25 0.79 0.84
CA MET A 48 -3.98 1.36 0.39
C MET A 48 -3.10 1.91 1.53
N GLY A 49 -3.52 1.78 2.79
CA GLY A 49 -2.81 2.35 3.92
C GLY A 49 -1.73 1.40 4.47
N GLY A 50 -0.52 1.91 4.67
CA GLY A 50 0.60 1.18 5.25
C GLY A 50 1.71 0.91 4.23
N ASP A 51 2.85 0.41 4.73
CA ASP A 51 4.04 0.19 3.91
C ASP A 51 3.81 -0.92 2.87
N THR A 52 3.23 -2.06 3.27
CA THR A 52 3.01 -3.19 2.35
C THR A 52 2.09 -2.84 1.17
N PRO A 53 0.91 -2.21 1.34
CA PRO A 53 0.14 -1.75 0.18
C PRO A 53 0.91 -0.77 -0.72
N TYR A 54 1.75 0.09 -0.14
CA TYR A 54 2.56 1.04 -0.91
C TYR A 54 3.61 0.33 -1.76
N ASP A 55 4.29 -0.68 -1.20
CA ASP A 55 5.24 -1.54 -1.95
C ASP A 55 4.56 -2.26 -3.11
N VAL A 56 3.35 -2.79 -2.88
CA VAL A 56 2.54 -3.42 -3.95
C VAL A 56 2.20 -2.40 -5.04
N VAL A 57 1.79 -1.19 -4.69
CA VAL A 57 1.46 -0.14 -5.66
C VAL A 57 2.68 0.17 -6.53
N HIS A 58 3.86 0.38 -5.94
CA HIS A 58 5.11 0.60 -6.70
C HIS A 58 5.45 -0.56 -7.63
N TYR A 59 5.24 -1.79 -7.17
CA TYR A 59 5.47 -2.97 -7.99
C TYR A 59 4.50 -3.02 -9.18
N VAL A 60 3.21 -2.81 -8.94
CA VAL A 60 2.18 -2.77 -9.99
C VAL A 60 2.45 -1.66 -11.01
N GLU A 61 2.87 -0.48 -10.56
CA GLU A 61 3.29 0.62 -11.45
C GLU A 61 4.42 0.22 -12.38
N SER A 62 5.41 -0.49 -11.84
CA SER A 62 6.56 -0.96 -12.63
C SER A 62 6.13 -1.96 -13.71
N LEU A 63 5.17 -2.85 -13.40
CA LEU A 63 4.63 -3.82 -14.36
C LEU A 63 3.78 -3.16 -15.44
N LEU A 64 3.02 -2.13 -15.07
CA LEU A 64 2.14 -1.40 -15.98
C LEU A 64 2.86 -0.30 -16.78
N GLU A 65 4.17 -0.10 -16.55
CA GLU A 65 4.99 0.94 -17.18
C GLU A 65 4.39 2.35 -17.06
N ILE A 66 3.75 2.63 -15.92
CA ILE A 66 3.12 3.93 -15.64
C ILE A 66 4.20 4.94 -15.23
N SER A 67 4.10 6.18 -15.73
CA SER A 67 5.12 7.21 -15.47
C SER A 67 5.22 7.58 -13.99
N SER A 68 6.41 8.02 -13.55
CA SER A 68 6.69 8.38 -12.16
C SER A 68 5.81 9.50 -11.60
N GLU A 69 5.33 10.42 -12.43
CA GLU A 69 4.39 11.47 -12.01
C GLU A 69 3.01 10.90 -11.65
N MET A 70 2.58 9.86 -12.37
CA MET A 70 1.32 9.17 -12.13
C MET A 70 1.42 8.15 -10.99
N ALA A 71 2.58 7.52 -10.88
CA ALA A 71 2.93 6.59 -9.80
C ALA A 71 2.70 7.22 -8.40
N LEU A 72 3.08 8.49 -8.24
CA LEU A 72 2.81 9.24 -7.01
C LEU A 72 1.33 9.36 -6.63
N ARG A 73 0.38 8.91 -7.46
CA ARG A 73 -1.06 8.95 -7.18
C ARG A 73 -1.73 7.60 -7.22
N MET A 74 -1.07 6.50 -7.59
CA MET A 74 -1.77 5.21 -7.66
C MET A 74 -2.20 4.67 -6.30
N HIS A 75 -1.54 5.07 -5.22
CA HIS A 75 -1.96 4.78 -3.85
C HIS A 75 -3.21 5.56 -3.40
N MET A 76 -3.74 6.46 -4.24
CA MET A 76 -4.96 7.25 -3.98
C MET A 76 -5.97 7.17 -5.13
N PRO A 77 -6.53 5.98 -5.43
CA PRO A 77 -7.43 5.78 -6.57
C PRO A 77 -8.69 6.64 -6.53
N ASP A 78 -9.17 7.03 -5.34
CA ASP A 78 -10.32 7.91 -5.17
C ASP A 78 -10.09 9.36 -5.61
N HIS A 79 -8.83 9.74 -5.85
CA HIS A 79 -8.43 11.06 -6.32
C HIS A 79 -8.08 11.09 -7.81
N TRP A 80 -8.18 9.95 -8.51
CA TRP A 80 -7.94 9.90 -9.94
C TRP A 80 -9.01 10.67 -10.72
N THR A 81 -8.56 11.55 -11.60
CA THR A 81 -9.34 12.15 -12.67
C THR A 81 -9.76 11.10 -13.69
N SER A 82 -10.75 11.41 -14.54
CA SER A 82 -11.18 10.51 -15.62
C SER A 82 -10.04 10.10 -16.55
N LYS A 83 -9.13 11.03 -16.87
CA LYS A 83 -7.96 10.74 -17.70
C LYS A 83 -6.99 9.76 -17.05
N GLU A 84 -6.77 9.90 -15.74
CA GLU A 84 -5.91 9.00 -14.96
C GLU A 84 -6.54 7.60 -14.91
N LYS A 85 -7.85 7.50 -14.67
CA LYS A 85 -8.60 6.24 -14.73
C LYS A 85 -8.47 5.56 -16.08
N ASP A 86 -8.69 6.28 -17.18
CA ASP A 86 -8.62 5.72 -18.53
C ASP A 86 -7.21 5.21 -18.86
N LEU A 87 -6.17 5.92 -18.41
CA LEU A 87 -4.78 5.50 -18.60
C LEU A 87 -4.47 4.22 -17.84
N VAL A 88 -4.79 4.17 -16.53
CA VAL A 88 -4.57 2.97 -15.70
C VAL A 88 -5.36 1.79 -16.26
N LYS A 89 -6.63 2.01 -16.65
CA LYS A 89 -7.46 0.99 -17.29
C LYS A 89 -6.81 0.45 -18.56
N THR A 90 -6.33 1.33 -19.44
CA THR A 90 -5.67 0.93 -20.69
C THR A 90 -4.41 0.11 -20.42
N ALA A 91 -3.60 0.52 -19.44
CA ALA A 91 -2.40 -0.23 -19.05
C ALA A 91 -2.77 -1.62 -18.49
N MET A 92 -3.74 -1.69 -17.58
CA MET A 92 -4.21 -2.95 -17.00
C MET A 92 -4.83 -3.89 -18.03
N ASP A 93 -5.65 -3.37 -18.95
CA ASP A 93 -6.24 -4.16 -20.03
C ASP A 93 -5.17 -4.66 -21.03
N GLY A 94 -4.16 -3.83 -21.31
CA GLY A 94 -3.04 -4.18 -22.19
C GLY A 94 -2.11 -5.23 -21.58
N TYR A 95 -1.86 -5.17 -20.27
CA TYR A 95 -1.06 -6.16 -19.55
C TYR A 95 -1.84 -7.46 -19.29
N GLY A 96 -3.13 -7.33 -18.99
CA GLY A 96 -4.04 -8.40 -18.60
C GLY A 96 -4.06 -8.62 -17.09
N LEU A 97 -5.24 -8.48 -16.46
CA LEU A 97 -5.40 -8.57 -15.00
C LEU A 97 -4.90 -9.89 -14.40
N LYS A 98 -5.24 -11.02 -15.03
CA LYS A 98 -4.80 -12.35 -14.57
C LYS A 98 -3.27 -12.46 -14.51
N ARG A 99 -2.59 -11.93 -15.53
CA ARG A 99 -1.13 -11.90 -15.57
C ARG A 99 -0.56 -10.96 -14.52
N LEU A 100 -1.15 -9.77 -14.36
CA LEU A 100 -0.75 -8.79 -13.34
C LEU A 100 -0.80 -9.41 -11.94
N ILE A 101 -1.89 -10.12 -11.62
CA ILE A 101 -2.04 -10.84 -10.36
C ILE A 101 -0.96 -11.90 -10.19
N GLN A 102 -0.72 -12.73 -11.21
CA GLN A 102 0.28 -13.80 -11.16
C GLN A 102 1.69 -13.23 -10.91
N ASP A 103 2.09 -12.22 -11.67
CA ASP A 103 3.43 -11.65 -11.58
C ASP A 103 3.61 -10.89 -10.24
N ALA A 104 2.57 -10.19 -9.76
CA ALA A 104 2.58 -9.56 -8.43
C ALA A 104 2.65 -10.55 -7.26
N LEU A 105 1.94 -11.67 -7.33
CA LEU A 105 1.97 -12.69 -6.28
C LEU A 105 3.28 -13.49 -6.25
N VAL A 106 4.05 -13.51 -7.35
CA VAL A 106 5.40 -14.11 -7.34
C VAL A 106 6.35 -13.28 -6.48
N GLU A 107 6.23 -11.95 -6.52
CA GLU A 107 7.10 -11.04 -5.77
C GLU A 107 6.59 -10.80 -4.35
N ILE A 108 5.31 -10.45 -4.21
CA ILE A 108 4.68 -10.04 -2.96
C ILE A 108 3.50 -11.00 -2.71
N ASN A 109 3.83 -12.20 -2.26
CA ASN A 109 2.89 -13.30 -2.04
C ASN A 109 2.05 -13.10 -0.77
N ASP A 110 1.10 -12.16 -0.81
CA ASP A 110 0.17 -11.92 0.27
C ASP A 110 -1.26 -11.56 -0.22
N ASN A 111 -2.20 -11.56 0.73
CA ASN A 111 -3.59 -11.18 0.46
C ASN A 111 -3.73 -9.68 0.18
N ILE A 112 -2.79 -8.85 0.62
CA ILE A 112 -2.81 -7.40 0.45
C ILE A 112 -2.60 -7.06 -1.04
N THR A 113 -1.72 -7.79 -1.73
CA THR A 113 -1.47 -7.67 -3.16
C THR A 113 -2.74 -7.76 -3.98
N LEU A 114 -3.55 -8.79 -3.73
CA LEU A 114 -4.84 -8.97 -4.41
C LEU A 114 -5.84 -7.86 -4.08
N GLN A 115 -5.84 -7.37 -2.84
CA GLN A 115 -6.74 -6.27 -2.44
C GLN A 115 -6.39 -4.95 -3.12
N VAL A 116 -5.10 -4.61 -3.19
CA VAL A 116 -4.58 -3.42 -3.87
C VAL A 116 -4.91 -3.48 -5.36
N ILE A 117 -4.59 -4.59 -6.02
CA ILE A 117 -4.90 -4.79 -7.45
C ILE A 117 -6.42 -4.72 -7.68
N GLY A 118 -7.21 -5.37 -6.83
CA GLY A 118 -8.66 -5.35 -6.91
C GLY A 118 -9.25 -3.95 -6.78
N LEU A 119 -8.74 -3.15 -5.83
CA LEU A 119 -9.13 -1.75 -5.67
C LEU A 119 -8.78 -0.91 -6.90
N CYS A 120 -7.56 -1.02 -7.42
CA CYS A 120 -7.15 -0.34 -8.66
C CYS A 120 -8.06 -0.71 -9.84
N ALA A 121 -8.34 -2.01 -10.02
CA ALA A 121 -9.16 -2.52 -11.12
C ALA A 121 -10.59 -1.96 -11.10
N ILE A 122 -11.27 -2.01 -9.95
CA ILE A 122 -12.63 -1.45 -9.85
C ILE A 122 -12.62 0.09 -9.93
N SER A 123 -11.54 0.74 -9.49
CA SER A 123 -11.44 2.21 -9.50
C SER A 123 -11.22 2.77 -10.90
N CYS A 124 -10.47 2.08 -11.76
CA CYS A 124 -10.27 2.48 -13.15
C CYS A 124 -11.35 1.94 -14.10
N GLY A 125 -12.12 0.93 -13.69
CA GLY A 125 -13.13 0.32 -14.56
C GLY A 125 -12.58 -0.83 -15.42
N ALA A 126 -11.50 -1.50 -14.99
CA ALA A 126 -10.93 -2.63 -15.73
C ALA A 126 -11.85 -3.86 -15.75
N VAL A 127 -11.68 -4.73 -16.74
CA VAL A 127 -12.43 -5.99 -16.80
C VAL A 127 -11.87 -6.97 -15.77
N ILE A 128 -12.75 -7.54 -14.94
CA ILE A 128 -12.39 -8.53 -13.92
C ILE A 128 -13.13 -9.83 -14.25
N SER A 129 -12.38 -10.92 -14.44
CA SER A 129 -12.96 -12.24 -14.64
C SER A 129 -13.61 -12.75 -13.35
N ASP A 130 -14.54 -13.71 -13.43
CA ASP A 130 -15.18 -14.27 -12.23
C ASP A 130 -14.16 -15.00 -11.32
N GLU A 131 -13.14 -15.61 -11.93
CA GLU A 131 -12.03 -16.24 -11.21
C GLU A 131 -11.22 -15.21 -10.41
N ASP A 132 -10.76 -14.13 -11.06
CA ASP A 132 -9.98 -13.07 -10.40
C ASP A 132 -10.82 -12.34 -9.35
N ARG A 133 -12.11 -12.11 -9.64
CA ARG A 133 -13.07 -11.53 -8.69
C ARG A 133 -13.17 -12.37 -7.42
N GLN A 134 -13.33 -13.68 -7.57
CA GLN A 134 -13.39 -14.59 -6.43
C GLN A 134 -12.07 -14.62 -5.66
N ALA A 135 -10.92 -14.57 -6.34
CA ALA A 135 -9.60 -14.50 -5.70
C ALA A 135 -9.45 -13.23 -4.84
N ILE A 136 -9.81 -12.06 -5.37
CA ILE A 136 -9.79 -10.78 -4.64
C ILE A 136 -10.72 -10.83 -3.41
N MET A 137 -11.94 -11.34 -3.58
CA MET A 137 -12.90 -11.46 -2.47
C MET A 137 -12.40 -12.41 -1.38
N THR A 138 -11.77 -13.53 -1.77
CA THR A 138 -11.18 -14.50 -0.84
C THR A 138 -9.99 -13.90 -0.09
N ALA A 139 -9.16 -13.09 -0.78
CA ALA A 139 -8.06 -12.37 -0.14
C ALA A 139 -8.56 -11.38 0.93
N CYS A 140 -9.69 -10.72 0.71
CA CYS A 140 -10.33 -9.86 1.71
C CYS A 140 -10.82 -10.63 2.95
N GLU A 141 -11.22 -11.91 2.80
CA GLU A 141 -11.68 -12.75 3.91
C GLU A 141 -10.52 -13.28 4.77
N ASN A 142 -9.36 -13.48 4.15
CA ASN A 142 -8.18 -14.08 4.75
C ASN A 142 -7.08 -13.05 5.07
N ASP A 143 -7.42 -11.76 5.16
CA ASP A 143 -6.48 -10.71 5.53
C ASP A 143 -6.07 -10.86 7.01
N ASP A 144 -4.80 -11.18 7.25
CA ASP A 144 -4.28 -11.40 8.60
C ASP A 144 -4.37 -10.13 9.47
N TRP A 145 -4.25 -8.94 8.87
CA TRP A 145 -4.38 -7.67 9.61
C TRP A 145 -5.83 -7.45 10.04
N ALA A 146 -6.81 -7.86 9.22
CA ALA A 146 -8.23 -7.80 9.55
C ALA A 146 -8.63 -8.75 10.70
N LEU A 147 -7.81 -9.73 11.09
CA LEU A 147 -8.08 -10.58 12.26
C LEU A 147 -7.90 -9.81 13.56
N GLU A 148 -6.93 -8.90 13.61
CA GLU A 148 -6.56 -8.13 14.80
C GLU A 148 -7.15 -6.72 14.79
N ASP A 149 -7.45 -6.17 13.60
CA ASP A 149 -7.93 -4.81 13.41
C ASP A 149 -9.35 -4.77 12.81
N GLU A 150 -10.30 -4.27 13.61
CA GLU A 150 -11.71 -4.14 13.23
C GLU A 150 -11.94 -3.08 12.13
N GLU A 151 -11.11 -2.04 12.04
CA GLU A 151 -11.18 -1.05 10.97
C GLU A 151 -10.68 -1.64 9.65
N ARG A 152 -9.53 -2.32 9.66
CA ARG A 152 -9.04 -3.07 8.48
C ARG A 152 -10.09 -4.06 7.99
N ARG A 153 -10.72 -4.80 8.90
CA ARG A 153 -11.81 -5.73 8.59
C ARG A 153 -12.98 -5.05 7.88
N ARG A 154 -13.39 -3.85 8.33
CA ARG A 154 -14.44 -3.08 7.65
C ARG A 154 -14.03 -2.68 6.25
N HIS A 155 -12.79 -2.24 6.04
CA HIS A 155 -12.30 -1.91 4.69
C HIS A 155 -12.26 -3.13 3.77
N CYS A 156 -11.80 -4.28 4.26
CA CYS A 156 -11.83 -5.53 3.50
C CYS A 156 -13.27 -5.94 3.14
N GLN A 157 -14.23 -5.78 4.06
CA GLN A 157 -15.65 -6.04 3.79
C GLN A 157 -16.24 -5.06 2.77
N GLN A 158 -15.89 -3.78 2.83
CA GLN A 158 -16.31 -2.77 1.85
C GLN A 158 -15.77 -3.08 0.46
N LEU A 159 -14.47 -3.39 0.35
CA LEU A 159 -13.86 -3.77 -0.91
C LEU A 159 -14.51 -5.05 -1.47
N LYS A 160 -14.67 -6.08 -0.64
CA LYS A 160 -15.32 -7.34 -1.03
C LYS A 160 -16.73 -7.10 -1.57
N ALA A 161 -17.54 -6.29 -0.89
CA ALA A 161 -18.89 -5.97 -1.34
C ALA A 161 -18.88 -5.22 -2.69
N ALA A 162 -17.98 -4.24 -2.85
CA ALA A 162 -17.85 -3.49 -4.10
C ALA A 162 -17.38 -4.38 -5.26
N VAL A 163 -16.38 -5.23 -5.05
CA VAL A 163 -15.89 -6.21 -6.04
C VAL A 163 -16.99 -7.22 -6.39
N GLY A 164 -17.78 -7.69 -5.42
CA GLY A 164 -18.91 -8.59 -5.67
C GLY A 164 -20.01 -7.95 -6.52
N ALA A 165 -20.31 -6.67 -6.30
CA ALA A 165 -21.32 -5.92 -7.05
C ALA A 165 -20.81 -5.28 -8.35
N TYR A 166 -19.52 -5.39 -8.65
CA TYR A 166 -18.86 -4.66 -9.74
C TYR A 166 -19.32 -5.12 -11.13
N THR A 167 -19.78 -4.19 -11.97
CA THR A 167 -20.35 -4.47 -13.30
C THR A 167 -19.47 -4.02 -14.47
N GLY A 168 -18.18 -3.73 -14.24
CA GLY A 168 -17.29 -3.19 -15.27
C GLY A 168 -17.31 -1.66 -15.41
N VAL A 169 -18.01 -0.95 -14.51
CA VAL A 169 -18.05 0.52 -14.46
C VAL A 169 -17.25 0.98 -13.25
N SER A 170 -16.37 1.97 -13.43
CA SER A 170 -15.53 2.55 -12.36
C SER A 170 -16.34 2.81 -11.09
N VAL A 171 -15.88 2.25 -9.97
CA VAL A 171 -16.45 2.43 -8.63
C VAL A 171 -15.48 3.27 -7.82
N ARG A 172 -16.02 4.25 -7.08
CA ARG A 172 -15.26 4.98 -6.07
C ARG A 172 -15.59 4.38 -4.71
N LEU A 173 -14.59 3.90 -3.97
CA LEU A 173 -14.81 3.52 -2.58
C LEU A 173 -14.70 4.79 -1.74
N GLN A 174 -15.73 5.11 -0.96
CA GLN A 174 -15.55 6.18 0.02
C GLN A 174 -14.65 5.65 1.13
N GLN A 175 -13.36 5.92 1.00
CA GLN A 175 -12.46 5.89 2.14
C GLN A 175 -12.84 7.09 3.00
N SER A 176 -13.21 6.85 4.26
CA SER A 176 -13.25 7.92 5.25
C SER A 176 -11.91 8.67 5.19
N THR A 177 -11.92 9.96 5.44
CA THR A 177 -10.72 10.77 5.58
C THR A 177 -10.38 10.99 7.06
N LEU A 178 -9.13 11.35 7.38
CA LEU A 178 -8.75 11.74 8.74
C LEU A 178 -9.70 12.84 9.29
N SER A 179 -10.16 13.75 8.43
CA SER A 179 -11.14 14.78 8.77
C SER A 179 -12.48 14.18 9.20
N ASP A 180 -13.02 13.23 8.44
CA ASP A 180 -14.30 12.58 8.77
C ASP A 180 -14.24 11.90 10.15
N ARG A 181 -13.07 11.39 10.53
CA ARG A 181 -12.86 10.81 11.86
C ARG A 181 -12.71 11.84 12.96
N LEU A 182 -12.00 12.94 12.70
CA LEU A 182 -11.88 14.02 13.68
C LEU A 182 -13.27 14.57 14.02
N ASP A 183 -14.12 14.75 13.01
CA ASP A 183 -15.51 15.15 13.18
C ASP A 183 -16.32 14.10 13.95
N GLU A 184 -16.15 12.80 13.65
CA GLU A 184 -16.80 11.71 14.40
C GLU A 184 -16.33 11.65 15.87
N MET A 185 -15.04 11.87 16.12
CA MET A 185 -14.47 11.92 17.47
C MET A 185 -14.95 13.14 18.26
N GLU A 186 -15.10 14.29 17.59
CA GLU A 186 -15.65 15.51 18.18
C GLU A 186 -17.12 15.29 18.54
N GLN A 187 -17.92 14.73 17.64
CA GLN A 187 -19.33 14.40 17.88
C GLN A 187 -19.52 13.39 19.02
N LYS A 188 -18.60 12.42 19.15
CA LYS A 188 -18.58 11.47 20.28
C LYS A 188 -18.07 12.07 21.60
N GLY A 189 -17.67 13.35 21.61
CA GLY A 189 -17.17 14.03 22.79
C GLY A 189 -15.78 13.57 23.24
N MET A 190 -15.02 12.88 22.38
CA MET A 190 -13.70 12.34 22.73
C MET A 190 -12.57 13.38 22.61
N VAL A 191 -12.79 14.48 21.89
CA VAL A 191 -11.76 15.52 21.64
C VAL A 191 -11.57 16.48 22.83
N GLY A 192 -12.41 16.38 23.87
CA GLY A 192 -12.31 17.19 25.11
C GLY A 192 -11.03 17.02 25.93
N LEU A 193 -10.14 16.08 25.59
CA LEU A 193 -8.88 15.80 26.31
C LEU A 193 -7.64 16.45 25.68
N MET A 194 -7.72 17.09 24.51
CA MET A 194 -6.57 17.74 23.86
C MET A 194 -6.35 19.22 24.25
N ASN A 195 -7.02 19.72 25.28
CA ASN A 195 -6.66 20.98 25.94
C ASN A 195 -5.68 20.74 27.10
N ILE A 196 -4.49 20.22 26.80
CA ILE A 196 -3.34 20.34 27.71
C ILE A 196 -2.49 21.49 27.17
N ARG A 197 -2.71 22.68 27.75
CA ARG A 197 -1.83 23.84 27.60
C ARG A 197 -0.55 23.63 28.40
#